data_AF-A0AAQ5YW84-F1
#
_entry.id   AF-A0AAQ5YW84-F1
#
_cell.length_a   1.000
_cell.length_b   1.000
_cell.length_c   1.000
_cell.angle_alpha   90.00
_cell.angle_beta   90.00
_cell.angle_gamma   90.00
#
_symmetry.space_group_name_H-M   'P 1'
#
loop_
_entity.id
_entity.type
_entity.pdbx_description
1 polymer ?
#
loop_
_entity_poly.entity_id
_entity_poly.type
_entity_poly.pdbx_seq_one_letter_code
_entity_poly.pdbx_strand_id
1 'polypeptide(L)'
;MSAISASEKVDGFTRKSMRKAQKQRKSQGSSQYRTQSAPVELSPLPQLKDAPSTEQQDLFTQKLQQCCMLFDFLDSVTDLKSKEIKRATLNELVDFVSTNRGVLVESAYPEITNMISTNIFRALPPSENPDFDPEEDEPTLEASWPHMQLVYEFLLRFLENPDFQPSIAKRYIDQKFVLQLLELFDSEDPRERDFLKTILHRIYGKFLGLRAFIRKQINNIFLRFIYETEHFNGVAELLEILGSIINGFALPLKAEHKQFLMKVLIPLHTAKGLALFHAQLAYCVVQFLEKDPTLTEPVIRGLLKFWPKTCSQKEVMFLGEIEEILDVIEPTQFKKIQEPLFKQISKCVANPHFQVAERALYFWNNEYILSLIEENIDKVLPIMFSSLYRISKEHWNPTIVALVYNVLKTLMEMNCTLFDELTSSYKADRQREKKKEQERDELWKKLDELRLSNTALVQNNSHGRKNTNYTSAVY
;
A
#
# COMPACT_ATOMS: atom_id res chain seq x y z
N MET A 1 -27.88 35.69 -31.67
CA MET A 1 -27.29 37.03 -31.41
C MET A 1 -27.70 37.44 -30.01
N SER A 2 -26.97 36.97 -28.99
CA SER A 2 -25.77 37.60 -28.41
C SER A 2 -26.10 38.79 -27.52
N ALA A 3 -26.03 38.58 -26.21
CA ALA A 3 -25.68 39.63 -25.26
C ALA A 3 -24.97 38.99 -24.06
N ILE A 4 -23.71 39.38 -23.90
CA ILE A 4 -22.73 38.96 -22.92
C ILE A 4 -23.07 39.64 -21.59
N SER A 5 -23.03 38.90 -20.47
CA SER A 5 -23.07 39.51 -19.14
C SER A 5 -21.65 39.69 -18.62
N ALA A 6 -21.35 40.92 -18.22
CA ALA A 6 -20.11 41.32 -17.57
C ALA A 6 -20.27 41.20 -16.05
N SER A 7 -19.43 40.39 -15.41
CA SER A 7 -18.92 40.72 -14.08
C SER A 7 -17.59 39.98 -13.83
N GLU A 8 -16.50 40.59 -14.29
CA GLU A 8 -15.17 40.38 -13.74
C GLU A 8 -15.06 41.11 -12.40
N LYS A 9 -14.79 40.38 -11.31
CA LYS A 9 -14.04 40.81 -10.11
C LYS A 9 -13.32 39.56 -9.57
N VAL A 10 -12.12 39.27 -10.07
CA VAL A 10 -10.81 39.55 -9.43
C VAL A 10 -10.62 38.81 -8.10
N ASP A 11 -9.97 37.65 -8.19
CA ASP A 11 -8.87 37.22 -7.32
C ASP A 11 -8.20 36.04 -8.06
N GLY A 12 -6.90 35.90 -8.27
CA GLY A 12 -5.75 36.36 -7.52
C GLY A 12 -4.64 35.33 -7.69
N PHE A 13 -4.48 34.76 -8.90
CA PHE A 13 -3.37 33.83 -9.19
C PHE A 13 -2.79 34.10 -10.58
N THR A 14 -1.52 34.47 -10.54
CA THR A 14 -0.59 34.71 -11.65
C THR A 14 -0.63 33.62 -12.72
N ARG A 15 -1.28 33.90 -13.85
CA ARG A 15 -1.16 33.17 -15.14
C ARG A 15 0.22 33.30 -15.82
N LYS A 16 1.30 33.50 -15.05
CA LYS A 16 2.67 33.64 -15.57
C LYS A 16 3.63 32.50 -15.23
N SER A 17 3.17 31.42 -14.57
CA SER A 17 4.02 30.23 -14.31
C SER A 17 3.78 29.04 -15.24
N MET A 18 2.74 29.03 -16.08
CA MET A 18 2.42 27.87 -16.95
C MET A 18 3.13 27.82 -18.31
N ARG A 19 4.17 28.64 -18.56
CA ARG A 19 4.92 28.62 -19.84
C ARG A 19 6.44 28.52 -19.72
N LYS A 20 6.96 28.17 -18.55
CA LYS A 20 8.40 27.88 -18.36
C LYS A 20 8.60 26.67 -17.45
N ALA A 21 8.25 25.49 -17.95
CA ALA A 21 8.75 24.21 -17.41
C ALA A 21 8.79 23.06 -18.43
N GLN A 22 8.24 23.20 -19.65
CA GLN A 22 8.53 22.28 -20.76
C GLN A 22 9.86 22.66 -21.44
N LYS A 23 10.94 22.62 -20.67
CA LYS A 23 12.22 22.21 -21.20
C LYS A 23 12.33 20.76 -20.73
N GLN A 24 12.05 19.81 -21.61
CA GLN A 24 12.54 18.43 -21.43
C GLN A 24 14.04 18.55 -21.16
N ARG A 25 14.42 18.58 -19.89
CA ARG A 25 15.79 18.25 -19.50
C ARG A 25 15.87 16.76 -19.83
N LYS A 26 16.69 16.41 -20.81
CA LYS A 26 16.98 15.03 -21.18
C LYS A 26 17.09 14.21 -19.90
N SER A 27 16.26 13.18 -19.75
CA SER A 27 16.42 12.25 -18.64
C SER A 27 17.87 11.75 -18.70
N GLN A 28 18.56 11.85 -17.57
CA GLN A 28 19.92 11.36 -17.51
C GLN A 28 19.81 9.84 -17.58
N GLY A 29 20.10 9.27 -18.75
CA GLY A 29 20.23 7.83 -18.90
C GLY A 29 21.19 7.26 -17.87
N SER A 30 20.97 6.00 -17.50
CA SER A 30 21.85 5.24 -16.61
C SER A 30 23.32 5.51 -16.94
N SER A 31 24.15 5.77 -15.93
CA SER A 31 25.59 6.04 -16.09
C SER A 31 26.38 4.89 -16.74
N GLN A 32 25.72 3.77 -17.02
CA GLN A 32 26.25 2.65 -17.79
C GLN A 32 26.51 2.97 -19.26
N TYR A 33 25.79 3.93 -19.82
CA TYR A 33 25.94 4.33 -21.23
C TYR A 33 27.10 5.32 -21.43
N ARG A 34 28.20 5.17 -20.69
CA ARG A 34 29.36 6.08 -20.77
C ARG A 34 30.05 5.92 -22.13
N THR A 35 29.67 6.79 -23.07
CA THR A 35 30.48 7.35 -24.17
C THR A 35 31.57 6.42 -24.72
N GLN A 36 31.17 5.36 -25.41
CA GLN A 36 32.09 4.70 -26.34
C GLN A 36 32.37 5.66 -27.49
N SER A 37 33.62 6.11 -27.61
CA SER A 37 34.09 7.11 -28.57
C SER A 37 34.17 6.60 -30.02
N ALA A 38 33.65 5.41 -30.30
CA ALA A 38 33.58 4.83 -31.63
C ALA A 38 32.27 4.05 -31.78
N PRO A 39 31.52 4.21 -32.89
CA PRO A 39 30.37 3.36 -33.18
C PRO A 39 30.86 1.91 -33.37
N VAL A 40 30.49 1.03 -32.44
CA VAL A 40 30.79 -0.40 -32.57
C VAL A 40 29.69 -1.02 -33.42
N GLU A 41 29.99 -1.26 -34.70
CA GLU A 41 29.06 -1.91 -35.61
C GLU A 41 29.03 -3.42 -35.31
N LEU A 42 27.87 -3.92 -34.89
CA LEU A 42 27.67 -5.35 -34.70
C LEU A 42 27.60 -6.06 -36.06
N SER A 43 28.35 -7.16 -36.21
CA SER A 43 28.18 -8.08 -37.32
C SER A 43 27.20 -9.19 -36.94
N PRO A 44 26.22 -9.54 -37.80
CA PRO A 44 25.31 -10.64 -37.51
C PRO A 44 26.07 -11.98 -37.51
N LEU A 45 25.90 -12.76 -36.45
CA LEU A 45 26.46 -14.12 -36.35
C LEU A 45 25.53 -15.15 -37.04
N PRO A 46 26.05 -16.30 -37.50
CA PRO A 46 25.24 -17.39 -38.07
C PRO A 46 24.10 -17.83 -37.15
N GLN A 47 23.04 -18.43 -37.69
CA GLN A 47 21.92 -18.93 -36.88
C GLN A 47 22.32 -20.24 -36.17
N LEU A 48 21.92 -20.39 -34.90
CA LEU A 48 22.19 -21.54 -34.05
C LEU A 48 21.61 -22.85 -34.62
N LYS A 49 20.52 -22.76 -35.38
CA LYS A 49 19.86 -23.90 -36.02
C LYS A 49 20.63 -24.46 -37.22
N ASP A 50 21.44 -23.62 -37.87
CA ASP A 50 22.20 -23.97 -39.07
C ASP A 50 23.63 -24.43 -38.73
N ALA A 51 24.05 -24.26 -37.47
CA ALA A 51 25.38 -24.64 -36.99
C ALA A 51 25.47 -26.15 -36.68
N PRO A 52 26.61 -26.81 -36.96
CA PRO A 52 26.85 -28.18 -36.53
C PRO A 52 26.81 -28.30 -35.00
N SER A 53 26.34 -29.44 -34.48
CA SER A 53 26.21 -29.66 -33.02
C SER A 53 27.53 -29.46 -32.24
N THR A 54 28.68 -29.65 -32.88
CA THR A 54 30.01 -29.44 -32.28
C THR A 54 30.36 -27.97 -32.10
N GLU A 55 29.88 -27.08 -32.97
CA GLU A 55 30.18 -25.64 -32.93
C GLU A 55 29.04 -24.84 -32.26
N GLN A 56 27.89 -25.48 -32.05
CA GLN A 56 26.69 -24.84 -31.54
C GLN A 56 26.89 -24.23 -30.14
N GLN A 57 27.66 -24.87 -29.26
CA GLN A 57 27.98 -24.35 -27.92
C GLN A 57 28.92 -23.13 -27.96
N ASP A 58 29.93 -23.16 -28.83
CA ASP A 58 30.85 -22.04 -29.01
C ASP A 58 30.12 -20.84 -29.63
N LEU A 59 29.28 -21.09 -30.63
CA LEU A 59 28.42 -20.06 -31.24
C LEU A 59 27.42 -19.48 -30.23
N PHE A 60 26.83 -20.31 -29.37
CA PHE A 60 25.96 -19.87 -28.30
C PHE A 60 26.70 -18.91 -27.34
N THR A 61 27.93 -19.26 -26.95
CA THR A 61 28.78 -18.41 -26.11
C THR A 61 29.13 -17.08 -26.79
N GLN A 62 29.50 -17.12 -28.08
CA GLN A 62 29.78 -15.90 -28.86
C GLN A 62 28.56 -14.98 -28.94
N LYS A 63 27.35 -15.53 -29.13
CA LYS A 63 26.11 -14.77 -29.14
C LYS A 63 25.81 -14.15 -27.77
N LEU A 64 26.04 -14.87 -26.66
CA LEU A 64 25.89 -14.31 -25.30
C LEU A 64 26.83 -13.12 -25.08
N GLN A 65 28.10 -13.25 -25.50
CA GLN A 65 29.09 -12.18 -25.40
C GLN A 65 28.72 -10.98 -26.27
N GLN A 66 28.20 -11.23 -27.48
CA GLN A 66 27.69 -10.18 -28.36
C GLN A 66 26.54 -9.38 -27.71
N CYS A 67 25.66 -10.06 -26.98
CA CYS A 67 24.54 -9.44 -26.25
C CYS A 67 24.98 -8.64 -25.00
N CYS A 68 26.24 -8.73 -24.57
CA CYS A 68 26.77 -7.90 -23.48
C CYS A 68 27.04 -6.45 -23.92
N MET A 69 27.05 -6.15 -25.22
CA MET A 69 27.21 -4.77 -25.68
C MET A 69 25.93 -3.96 -25.42
N LEU A 70 26.08 -2.84 -24.73
CA LEU A 70 24.98 -1.95 -24.36
C LEU A 70 24.81 -0.84 -25.40
N PHE A 71 23.55 -0.49 -25.68
CA PHE A 71 23.20 0.59 -26.60
C PHE A 71 22.40 1.65 -25.85
N ASP A 72 22.64 2.92 -26.17
CA ASP A 72 21.83 4.03 -25.66
C ASP A 72 20.52 4.11 -26.46
N PHE A 73 19.39 3.99 -25.75
CA PHE A 73 18.05 4.07 -26.33
C PHE A 73 17.41 5.46 -26.21
N LEU A 74 18.05 6.42 -25.51
CA LEU A 74 17.59 7.80 -25.47
C LEU A 74 17.77 8.50 -26.82
N ASP A 75 18.75 8.06 -27.60
CA ASP A 75 18.85 8.38 -29.03
C ASP A 75 18.28 7.20 -29.85
N SER A 76 17.10 7.40 -30.42
CA SER A 76 16.39 6.37 -31.18
C SER A 76 17.00 6.09 -32.55
N VAL A 77 17.91 6.95 -33.05
CA VAL A 77 18.42 6.88 -34.43
C VAL A 77 19.83 6.30 -34.50
N THR A 78 20.63 6.45 -33.45
CA THR A 78 21.98 5.86 -33.38
C THR A 78 21.92 4.34 -33.31
N ASP A 79 22.87 3.69 -33.98
CA ASP A 79 23.11 2.24 -33.93
C ASP A 79 21.88 1.36 -34.24
N LEU A 80 20.90 1.86 -35.01
CA LEU A 80 19.65 1.14 -35.33
C LEU A 80 19.90 -0.30 -35.82
N LYS A 81 20.88 -0.47 -36.73
CA LYS A 81 21.28 -1.78 -37.26
C LYS A 81 21.82 -2.69 -36.16
N SER A 82 22.74 -2.19 -35.33
CA SER A 82 23.32 -2.96 -34.22
C SER A 82 22.26 -3.30 -33.14
N LYS A 83 21.37 -2.35 -32.82
CA LYS A 83 20.23 -2.56 -31.92
C LYS A 83 19.33 -3.69 -32.44
N GLU A 84 19.04 -3.71 -33.73
CA GLU A 84 18.23 -4.77 -34.34
C GLU A 84 18.94 -6.13 -34.33
N ILE A 85 20.25 -6.17 -34.62
CA ILE A 85 21.05 -7.40 -34.55
C ILE A 85 21.02 -7.98 -33.14
N LYS A 86 21.22 -7.15 -32.10
CA LYS A 86 21.12 -7.60 -30.71
C LYS A 86 19.72 -8.09 -30.38
N ARG A 87 18.66 -7.37 -30.80
CA ARG A 87 17.27 -7.79 -30.57
C ARG A 87 16.98 -9.17 -31.19
N ALA A 88 17.35 -9.37 -32.45
CA ALA A 88 17.17 -10.64 -33.15
C ALA A 88 17.96 -11.77 -32.49
N THR A 89 19.20 -11.49 -32.07
CA THR A 89 20.07 -12.46 -31.39
C THR A 89 19.50 -12.86 -30.01
N LEU A 90 19.01 -11.90 -29.22
CA LEU A 90 18.36 -12.19 -27.94
C LEU A 90 17.09 -13.04 -28.13
N ASN A 91 16.27 -12.73 -29.14
CA ASN A 91 15.08 -13.52 -29.46
C ASN A 91 15.44 -14.95 -29.83
N GLU A 92 16.45 -15.13 -30.68
CA GLU A 92 16.96 -16.45 -31.05
C GLU A 92 17.47 -17.22 -29.83
N LEU A 93 18.18 -16.56 -28.90
CA LEU A 93 18.68 -17.18 -27.67
C LEU A 93 17.53 -17.63 -26.75
N VAL A 94 16.45 -16.84 -26.64
CA VAL A 94 15.23 -17.21 -25.90
C VAL A 94 14.62 -18.47 -26.50
N ASP A 95 14.41 -18.50 -27.82
CA ASP A 95 13.85 -19.66 -28.52
C ASP A 95 14.74 -20.90 -28.36
N PHE A 96 16.05 -20.72 -28.50
CA PHE A 96 17.04 -21.79 -28.41
C PHE A 96 17.04 -22.47 -27.04
N VAL A 97 17.10 -21.69 -25.94
CA VAL A 97 17.07 -22.21 -24.57
C VAL A 97 15.69 -22.78 -24.20
N SER A 98 14.62 -22.31 -24.82
CA SER A 98 13.26 -22.80 -24.53
C SER A 98 12.96 -24.14 -25.22
N THR A 99 13.48 -24.36 -26.43
CA THR A 99 13.11 -25.51 -27.27
C THR A 99 14.12 -26.66 -27.24
N ASN A 100 15.41 -26.38 -27.02
CA ASN A 100 16.46 -27.38 -27.11
C ASN A 100 16.86 -27.94 -25.73
N ARG A 101 17.13 -29.25 -25.70
CA ARG A 101 17.62 -29.99 -24.54
C ARG A 101 19.14 -30.02 -24.52
N GLY A 102 19.73 -30.10 -23.33
CA GLY A 102 21.19 -30.26 -23.16
C GLY A 102 22.01 -29.00 -23.48
N VAL A 103 21.35 -27.84 -23.66
CA VAL A 103 22.02 -26.56 -23.92
C VAL A 103 22.79 -26.06 -22.70
N LEU A 104 22.28 -26.31 -21.50
CA LEU A 104 22.82 -25.78 -20.24
C LEU A 104 24.00 -26.61 -19.69
N VAL A 105 25.13 -26.58 -20.39
CA VAL A 105 26.41 -27.15 -19.94
C VAL A 105 27.07 -26.29 -18.86
N GLU A 106 27.98 -26.86 -18.04
CA GLU A 106 28.59 -26.14 -16.90
C GLU A 106 29.32 -24.85 -17.31
N SER A 107 29.97 -24.83 -18.48
CA SER A 107 30.65 -23.66 -19.03
C SER A 107 29.71 -22.53 -19.49
N ALA A 108 28.44 -22.82 -19.74
CA ALA A 108 27.46 -21.82 -20.20
C ALA A 108 26.94 -20.93 -19.06
N TYR A 109 26.86 -21.45 -17.82
CA TYR A 109 26.35 -20.71 -16.66
C TYR A 109 27.05 -19.36 -16.39
N PRO A 110 28.39 -19.24 -16.38
CA PRO A 110 29.06 -17.96 -16.18
C PRO A 110 28.74 -16.96 -17.29
N GLU A 111 28.75 -17.38 -18.55
CA GLU A 111 28.49 -16.51 -19.73
C GLU A 111 27.03 -16.01 -19.73
N ILE A 112 26.08 -16.90 -19.43
CA ILE A 112 24.67 -16.55 -19.25
C ILE A 112 24.50 -15.53 -18.13
N THR A 113 25.09 -15.80 -16.95
CA THR A 113 24.94 -14.92 -15.79
C THR A 113 25.59 -13.55 -16.04
N ASN A 114 26.72 -13.52 -16.75
CA ASN A 114 27.39 -12.28 -17.14
C ASN A 114 26.56 -11.46 -18.12
N MET A 115 25.98 -12.10 -19.16
CA MET A 115 25.10 -11.44 -20.12
C MET A 115 23.89 -10.82 -19.42
N ILE A 116 23.25 -11.57 -18.53
CA ILE A 116 22.11 -11.10 -17.74
C ILE A 116 22.53 -9.91 -16.87
N SER A 117 23.58 -10.07 -16.05
CA SER A 117 24.04 -9.07 -15.09
C SER A 117 24.45 -7.75 -15.77
N THR A 118 25.09 -7.84 -16.93
CA THR A 118 25.54 -6.67 -17.70
C THR A 118 24.37 -5.85 -18.24
N ASN A 119 23.26 -6.51 -18.58
CA ASN A 119 22.09 -5.84 -19.15
C ASN A 119 21.14 -5.32 -18.06
N ILE A 120 20.85 -6.11 -17.01
CA ILE A 120 19.78 -5.75 -16.07
C ILE A 120 20.24 -4.88 -14.89
N PHE A 121 21.41 -5.18 -14.32
CA PHE A 121 21.83 -4.54 -13.06
C PHE A 121 22.39 -3.16 -13.31
N ARG A 122 21.61 -2.14 -12.97
CA ARG A 122 21.93 -0.73 -13.18
C ARG A 122 21.44 0.11 -12.01
N ALA A 123 22.02 1.30 -11.85
CA ALA A 123 21.42 2.31 -11.00
C ALA A 123 20.16 2.83 -11.71
N LEU A 124 19.04 2.82 -11.01
CA LEU A 124 17.79 3.37 -11.53
C LEU A 124 17.93 4.90 -11.68
N PRO A 125 17.32 5.50 -12.71
CA PRO A 125 17.34 6.95 -12.87
C PRO A 125 16.65 7.61 -11.66
N PRO A 126 17.08 8.82 -11.27
CA PRO A 126 16.40 9.56 -10.20
C PRO A 126 14.97 9.89 -10.65
N SER A 127 14.01 9.80 -9.73
CA SER A 127 12.64 10.20 -10.02
C SER A 127 12.61 11.70 -10.37
N GLU A 128 11.98 12.03 -11.50
CA GLU A 128 11.97 13.39 -12.04
C GLU A 128 10.91 14.28 -11.36
N ASN A 129 9.92 13.68 -10.69
CA ASN A 129 8.82 14.39 -10.05
C ASN A 129 8.76 14.13 -8.52
N PRO A 130 9.15 15.09 -7.67
CA PRO A 130 9.08 14.94 -6.21
C PRO A 130 7.65 14.93 -5.66
N ASP A 131 6.68 15.46 -6.41
CA ASP A 131 5.25 15.46 -6.06
C ASP A 131 4.48 14.38 -6.83
N PHE A 132 5.19 13.34 -7.31
CA PHE A 132 4.58 12.24 -8.07
C PHE A 132 3.47 11.58 -7.24
N ASP A 133 2.27 11.55 -7.79
CA ASP A 133 1.17 10.77 -7.25
C ASP A 133 1.09 9.43 -8.00
N PRO A 134 1.48 8.30 -7.39
CA PRO A 134 1.42 7.00 -8.03
C PRO A 134 0.02 6.56 -8.48
N GLU A 135 -1.05 7.19 -7.97
CA GLU A 135 -2.42 6.90 -8.38
C GLU A 135 -2.86 7.70 -9.61
N GLU A 136 -2.30 8.90 -9.82
CA GLU A 136 -2.74 9.83 -10.88
C GLU A 136 -1.75 9.98 -12.04
N ASP A 137 -0.45 9.84 -11.77
CA ASP A 137 0.61 10.14 -12.74
C ASP A 137 0.99 8.92 -13.60
N GLU A 138 1.31 9.17 -14.87
CA GLU A 138 1.81 8.13 -15.78
C GLU A 138 3.25 7.71 -15.40
N PRO A 139 3.54 6.40 -15.29
CA PRO A 139 4.87 5.93 -14.92
C PRO A 139 5.88 6.17 -16.05
N THR A 140 7.12 6.48 -15.67
CA THR A 140 8.22 6.58 -16.65
C THR A 140 8.56 5.19 -17.19
N LEU A 141 8.40 5.00 -18.50
CA LEU A 141 8.74 3.74 -19.16
C LEU A 141 10.24 3.66 -19.48
N GLU A 142 10.82 2.47 -19.33
CA GLU A 142 12.23 2.22 -19.64
C GLU A 142 12.46 2.27 -21.16
N ALA A 143 13.34 3.16 -21.63
CA ALA A 143 13.60 3.35 -23.06
C ALA A 143 14.28 2.12 -23.70
N SER A 144 15.11 1.41 -22.93
CA SER A 144 15.80 0.20 -23.38
C SER A 144 14.95 -1.08 -23.32
N TRP A 145 13.64 -0.93 -23.03
CA TRP A 145 12.70 -2.05 -22.89
C TRP A 145 12.73 -3.10 -24.01
N PRO A 146 12.85 -2.74 -25.31
CA PRO A 146 12.90 -3.74 -26.39
C PRO A 146 14.04 -4.77 -26.26
N HIS A 147 15.15 -4.41 -25.62
CA HIS A 147 16.22 -5.35 -25.29
C HIS A 147 16.04 -5.97 -23.91
N MET A 148 15.72 -5.15 -22.91
CA MET A 148 15.55 -5.59 -21.51
C MET A 148 14.47 -6.66 -21.36
N GLN A 149 13.34 -6.52 -22.05
CA GLN A 149 12.27 -7.51 -22.07
C GLN A 149 12.79 -8.89 -22.47
N LEU A 150 13.59 -8.97 -23.53
CA LEU A 150 14.14 -10.24 -24.02
C LEU A 150 15.19 -10.82 -23.06
N VAL A 151 15.94 -9.98 -22.36
CA VAL A 151 16.90 -10.44 -21.33
C VAL A 151 16.15 -11.00 -20.11
N TYR A 152 15.09 -10.34 -19.66
CA TYR A 152 14.24 -10.86 -18.57
C TYR A 152 13.53 -12.15 -18.96
N GLU A 153 13.00 -12.21 -20.19
CA GLU A 153 12.40 -13.43 -20.72
C GLU A 153 13.43 -14.56 -20.81
N PHE A 154 14.63 -14.28 -21.31
CA PHE A 154 15.73 -15.23 -21.35
C PHE A 154 16.09 -15.76 -19.95
N LEU A 155 16.24 -14.86 -18.96
CA LEU A 155 16.51 -15.25 -17.58
C LEU A 155 15.39 -16.13 -17.01
N LEU A 156 14.12 -15.79 -17.28
CA LEU A 156 12.99 -16.60 -16.84
C LEU A 156 13.02 -18.00 -17.48
N ARG A 157 13.21 -18.09 -18.80
CA ARG A 157 13.30 -19.38 -19.51
C ARG A 157 14.51 -20.20 -19.05
N PHE A 158 15.64 -19.56 -18.81
CA PHE A 158 16.83 -20.21 -18.23
C PHE A 158 16.53 -20.82 -16.85
N LEU A 159 15.84 -20.10 -15.97
CA LEU A 159 15.46 -20.62 -14.65
C LEU A 159 14.39 -21.71 -14.73
N GLU A 160 13.46 -21.63 -15.68
CA GLU A 160 12.37 -22.60 -15.85
C GLU A 160 12.75 -23.83 -16.67
N ASN A 161 13.86 -23.79 -17.40
CA ASN A 161 14.34 -24.91 -18.20
C ASN A 161 14.49 -26.17 -17.32
N PRO A 162 13.97 -27.34 -17.73
CA PRO A 162 14.03 -28.55 -16.90
C PRO A 162 15.46 -29.10 -16.72
N ASP A 163 16.39 -28.77 -17.60
CA ASP A 163 17.79 -29.17 -17.54
C ASP A 163 18.62 -28.23 -16.64
N PHE A 164 17.98 -27.19 -16.05
CA PHE A 164 18.62 -26.26 -15.12
C PHE A 164 19.08 -26.97 -13.84
N GLN A 165 20.34 -26.74 -13.45
CA GLN A 165 20.96 -27.36 -12.29
C GLN A 165 21.28 -26.31 -11.20
N PRO A 166 20.47 -26.23 -10.12
CA PRO A 166 20.70 -25.28 -9.03
C PRO A 166 22.06 -25.45 -8.33
N SER A 167 22.61 -26.66 -8.33
CA SER A 167 23.91 -27.00 -7.73
C SER A 167 25.09 -26.30 -8.41
N ILE A 168 25.01 -26.06 -9.72
CA ILE A 168 26.00 -25.32 -10.51
C ILE A 168 25.71 -23.83 -10.43
N ALA A 169 24.44 -23.45 -10.67
CA ALA A 169 24.00 -22.07 -10.72
C ALA A 169 24.27 -21.28 -9.43
N LYS A 170 24.24 -21.92 -8.26
CA LYS A 170 24.49 -21.27 -6.96
C LYS A 170 25.88 -20.62 -6.84
N ARG A 171 26.84 -20.96 -7.72
CA ARG A 171 28.17 -20.32 -7.77
C ARG A 171 28.10 -18.91 -8.36
N TYR A 172 27.06 -18.61 -9.12
CA TYR A 172 26.90 -17.36 -9.88
C TYR A 172 25.67 -16.57 -9.44
N ILE A 173 24.59 -17.26 -9.04
CA ILE A 173 23.41 -16.67 -8.41
C ILE A 173 23.62 -16.73 -6.89
N ASP A 174 24.34 -15.74 -6.38
CA ASP A 174 24.70 -15.61 -4.97
C ASP A 174 23.88 -14.51 -4.27
N GLN A 175 24.28 -14.15 -3.04
CA GLN A 175 23.62 -13.08 -2.29
C GLN A 175 23.77 -11.71 -2.95
N LYS A 176 24.89 -11.45 -3.65
CA LYS A 176 25.11 -10.19 -4.35
C LYS A 176 24.18 -10.08 -5.54
N PHE A 177 24.05 -11.15 -6.34
CA PHE A 177 23.09 -11.20 -7.45
C PHE A 177 21.66 -10.90 -6.97
N VAL A 178 21.24 -11.54 -5.88
CA VAL A 178 19.90 -11.31 -5.30
C VAL A 178 19.72 -9.88 -4.81
N LEU A 179 20.74 -9.29 -4.18
CA LEU A 179 20.67 -7.91 -3.69
C LEU A 179 20.49 -6.93 -4.86
N GLN A 180 21.29 -7.06 -5.91
CA GLN A 180 21.17 -6.22 -7.11
C GLN A 180 19.83 -6.42 -7.82
N LEU A 181 19.28 -7.65 -7.83
CA LEU A 181 17.96 -7.93 -8.37
C LEU A 181 16.84 -7.25 -7.54
N LEU A 182 16.98 -7.23 -6.22
CA LEU A 182 16.02 -6.59 -5.31
C LEU A 182 16.03 -5.06 -5.45
N GLU A 183 17.18 -4.45 -5.73
CA GLU A 183 17.28 -3.00 -5.97
C GLU A 183 16.47 -2.56 -7.20
N LEU A 184 16.31 -3.44 -8.20
CA LEU A 184 15.54 -3.14 -9.42
C LEU A 184 14.02 -3.11 -9.20
N PHE A 185 13.51 -3.62 -8.07
CA PHE A 185 12.08 -3.53 -7.76
C PHE A 185 11.60 -2.08 -7.55
N ASP A 186 12.53 -1.14 -7.37
CA ASP A 186 12.19 0.29 -7.30
C ASP A 186 12.02 0.94 -8.69
N SER A 187 12.10 0.17 -9.78
CA SER A 187 11.85 0.66 -11.14
C SER A 187 10.44 1.25 -11.25
N GLU A 188 10.31 2.41 -11.90
CA GLU A 188 9.01 3.04 -12.18
C GLU A 188 8.20 2.24 -13.21
N ASP A 189 8.85 1.46 -14.07
CA ASP A 189 8.20 0.67 -15.11
C ASP A 189 7.54 -0.61 -14.53
N PRO A 190 6.19 -0.70 -14.52
CA PRO A 190 5.49 -1.87 -13.97
C PRO A 190 5.82 -3.17 -14.70
N ARG A 191 6.19 -3.10 -15.99
CA ARG A 191 6.54 -4.28 -16.77
C ARG A 191 7.82 -4.93 -16.25
N GLU A 192 8.80 -4.10 -15.88
CA GLU A 192 10.06 -4.57 -15.28
C GLU A 192 9.78 -5.24 -13.94
N ARG A 193 8.96 -4.60 -13.09
CA ARG A 193 8.58 -5.14 -11.77
C ARG A 193 7.86 -6.50 -11.86
N ASP A 194 6.99 -6.70 -12.84
CA ASP A 194 6.28 -7.98 -13.02
C ASP A 194 7.22 -9.14 -13.43
N PHE A 195 8.22 -8.87 -14.28
CA PHE A 195 9.27 -9.86 -14.56
C PHE A 195 10.11 -10.16 -13.32
N LEU A 196 10.57 -9.11 -12.62
CA LEU A 196 11.35 -9.25 -11.39
C LEU A 196 10.61 -10.07 -10.34
N LYS A 197 9.31 -9.84 -10.18
CA LYS A 197 8.43 -10.60 -9.30
C LYS A 197 8.50 -12.10 -9.58
N THR A 198 8.28 -12.46 -10.85
CA THR A 198 8.27 -13.85 -11.28
C THR A 198 9.65 -14.49 -11.13
N ILE A 199 10.70 -13.80 -11.55
CA ILE A 199 12.09 -14.26 -11.47
C ILE A 199 12.51 -14.49 -10.02
N LEU A 200 12.27 -13.52 -9.13
CA LEU A 200 12.62 -13.63 -7.71
C LEU A 200 11.85 -14.78 -7.04
N HIS A 201 10.58 -14.98 -7.39
CA HIS A 201 9.80 -16.12 -6.91
C HIS A 201 10.40 -17.47 -7.36
N ARG A 202 10.83 -17.59 -8.63
CA ARG A 202 11.53 -18.79 -9.13
C ARG A 202 12.86 -19.03 -8.42
N ILE A 203 13.65 -17.98 -8.20
CA ILE A 203 14.92 -18.06 -7.45
C ILE A 203 14.65 -18.54 -6.02
N TYR A 204 13.67 -17.95 -5.32
CA TYR A 204 13.29 -18.36 -3.97
C TYR A 204 12.86 -19.84 -3.90
N GLY A 205 12.11 -20.30 -4.90
CA GLY A 205 11.68 -21.68 -5.02
C GLY A 205 12.85 -22.66 -5.17
N LYS A 206 13.76 -22.39 -6.12
CA LYS A 206 14.86 -23.29 -6.51
C LYS A 206 16.07 -23.26 -5.57
N PHE A 207 16.36 -22.12 -4.93
CA PHE A 207 17.56 -21.94 -4.11
C PHE A 207 17.22 -21.88 -2.61
N LEU A 208 17.14 -23.06 -1.98
CA LEU A 208 16.85 -23.17 -0.54
C LEU A 208 17.81 -22.34 0.34
N GLY A 209 19.10 -22.28 -0.02
CA GLY A 209 20.13 -21.53 0.71
C GLY A 209 19.98 -20.01 0.66
N LEU A 210 19.24 -19.47 -0.32
CA LEU A 210 19.01 -18.03 -0.46
C LEU A 210 17.73 -17.56 0.23
N ARG A 211 16.84 -18.48 0.63
CA ARG A 211 15.51 -18.13 1.18
C ARG A 211 15.58 -17.21 2.41
N ALA A 212 16.46 -17.53 3.37
CA ALA A 212 16.61 -16.71 4.57
C ALA A 212 17.16 -15.32 4.24
N PHE A 213 18.10 -15.23 3.31
CA PHE A 213 18.67 -13.96 2.86
C PHE A 213 17.62 -13.10 2.14
N ILE A 214 16.86 -13.67 1.20
CA ILE A 214 15.77 -12.97 0.47
C ILE A 214 14.75 -12.39 1.46
N ARG A 215 14.24 -13.21 2.39
CA ARG A 215 13.28 -12.73 3.41
C ARG A 215 13.85 -11.59 4.25
N LYS A 216 15.13 -11.69 4.64
CA LYS A 216 15.81 -10.64 5.41
C LYS A 216 15.95 -9.34 4.61
N GLN A 217 16.29 -9.41 3.32
CA GLN A 217 16.43 -8.20 2.50
C GLN A 217 15.09 -7.55 2.19
N ILE A 218 14.04 -8.32 1.89
CA ILE A 218 12.68 -7.78 1.73
C ILE A 218 12.22 -7.09 3.02
N ASN A 219 12.51 -7.69 4.18
CA ASN A 219 12.22 -7.06 5.48
C ASN A 219 12.96 -5.71 5.63
N ASN A 220 14.26 -5.66 5.31
CA ASN A 220 15.02 -4.40 5.35
C ASN A 220 14.43 -3.33 4.43
N ILE A 221 14.00 -3.71 3.22
CA ILE A 221 13.34 -2.81 2.27
C ILE A 221 12.05 -2.24 2.87
N PHE A 222 11.19 -3.10 3.44
CA PHE A 222 9.96 -2.64 4.07
C PHE A 222 10.21 -1.76 5.29
N LEU A 223 11.18 -2.08 6.14
CA LEU A 223 11.53 -1.23 7.28
C LEU A 223 12.01 0.15 6.83
N ARG A 224 12.86 0.22 5.80
CA ARG A 224 13.31 1.49 5.21
C ARG A 224 12.14 2.27 4.61
N PHE A 225 11.25 1.59 3.89
CA PHE A 225 10.04 2.18 3.33
C PHE A 225 9.13 2.77 4.41
N ILE A 226 8.84 2.02 5.49
CA ILE A 226 7.93 2.45 6.56
C ILE A 226 8.51 3.62 7.37
N TYR A 227 9.80 3.55 7.73
CA TYR A 227 10.37 4.43 8.76
C TYR A 227 11.31 5.51 8.24
N GLU A 228 11.81 5.41 7.00
CA GLU A 228 12.83 6.33 6.48
C GLU A 228 12.35 7.11 5.25
N THR A 229 11.96 6.41 4.18
CA THR A 229 11.77 7.07 2.86
C THR A 229 10.30 7.31 2.50
N GLU A 230 9.36 6.48 2.97
CA GLU A 230 7.98 6.42 2.49
C GLU A 230 7.84 6.26 0.96
N HIS A 231 8.92 5.86 0.29
CA HIS A 231 8.99 5.70 -1.17
C HIS A 231 9.71 4.41 -1.52
N PHE A 232 9.01 3.55 -2.27
CA PHE A 232 9.50 2.35 -2.92
C PHE A 232 8.41 1.85 -3.88
N ASN A 233 8.70 1.67 -5.17
CA ASN A 233 7.67 1.36 -6.18
C ASN A 233 7.17 -0.09 -6.11
N GLY A 234 8.04 -1.04 -5.75
CA GLY A 234 7.76 -2.48 -5.83
C GLY A 234 7.12 -3.13 -4.60
N VAL A 235 6.44 -2.38 -3.74
CA VAL A 235 5.86 -2.93 -2.49
C VAL A 235 4.82 -4.02 -2.79
N ALA A 236 3.92 -3.76 -3.75
CA ALA A 236 2.85 -4.68 -4.14
C ALA A 236 3.43 -6.02 -4.63
N GLU A 237 4.39 -5.96 -5.55
CA GLU A 237 5.01 -7.14 -6.16
C GLU A 237 5.78 -7.97 -5.12
N LEU A 238 6.50 -7.32 -4.19
CA LEU A 238 7.16 -8.03 -3.10
C LEU A 238 6.16 -8.71 -2.15
N LEU A 239 5.02 -8.07 -1.88
CA LEU A 239 3.95 -8.66 -1.08
C LEU A 239 3.29 -9.86 -1.78
N GLU A 240 3.10 -9.84 -3.11
CA GLU A 240 2.59 -11.01 -3.84
C GLU A 240 3.50 -12.23 -3.69
N ILE A 241 4.81 -12.03 -3.80
CA ILE A 241 5.80 -13.10 -3.58
C ILE A 241 5.70 -13.59 -2.14
N LEU A 242 5.63 -12.67 -1.16
CA LEU A 242 5.51 -13.02 0.24
C LEU A 242 4.22 -13.79 0.54
N GLY A 243 3.10 -13.45 -0.07
CA GLY A 243 1.84 -14.19 0.08
C GLY A 243 1.99 -15.66 -0.32
N SER A 244 2.62 -15.94 -1.47
CA SER A 244 2.97 -17.29 -1.90
C SER A 244 3.92 -17.99 -0.90
N ILE A 245 4.93 -17.27 -0.40
CA ILE A 245 5.90 -17.79 0.58
C ILE A 245 5.21 -18.16 1.91
N ILE A 246 4.32 -17.30 2.41
CA ILE A 246 3.59 -17.47 3.67
C ILE A 246 2.68 -18.69 3.58
N ASN A 247 1.97 -18.86 2.45
CA ASN A 247 1.15 -20.04 2.21
C ASN A 247 1.99 -21.34 2.26
N GLY A 248 3.26 -21.29 1.84
CA GLY A 248 4.20 -22.41 1.92
C GLY A 248 4.88 -22.63 3.28
N PHE A 249 4.55 -21.87 4.33
CA PHE A 249 5.17 -22.06 5.64
C PHE A 249 4.77 -23.39 6.29
N ALA A 250 5.77 -24.06 6.87
CA ALA A 250 5.57 -25.24 7.68
C ALA A 250 4.97 -24.87 9.05
N LEU A 251 4.12 -25.74 9.58
CA LEU A 251 3.58 -25.65 10.93
C LEU A 251 4.41 -26.51 11.89
N PRO A 252 4.65 -26.04 13.14
CA PRO A 252 4.24 -24.76 13.69
C PRO A 252 5.03 -23.57 13.12
N LEU A 253 4.39 -22.40 13.05
CA LEU A 253 5.03 -21.17 12.56
C LEU A 253 6.25 -20.81 13.41
N LYS A 254 7.37 -20.51 12.74
CA LYS A 254 8.58 -20.03 13.41
C LYS A 254 8.38 -18.66 14.05
N ALA A 255 9.09 -18.42 15.16
CA ALA A 255 9.05 -17.13 15.86
C ALA A 255 9.45 -15.94 14.96
N GLU A 256 10.42 -16.12 14.06
CA GLU A 256 10.83 -15.10 13.09
C GLU A 256 9.67 -14.67 12.18
N HIS A 257 8.79 -15.59 11.77
CA HIS A 257 7.65 -15.28 10.91
C HIS A 257 6.55 -14.53 11.67
N LYS A 258 6.31 -14.91 12.94
CA LYS A 258 5.38 -14.19 13.82
C LYS A 258 5.85 -12.76 14.09
N GLN A 259 7.17 -12.57 14.29
CA GLN A 259 7.76 -11.25 14.42
C GLN A 259 7.65 -10.43 13.13
N PHE A 260 7.89 -11.06 11.97
CA PHE A 260 7.72 -10.41 10.68
C PHE A 260 6.29 -9.85 10.47
N LEU A 261 5.26 -10.66 10.76
CA LEU A 261 3.86 -10.20 10.73
C LEU A 261 3.68 -8.96 11.62
N MET A 262 4.01 -9.05 12.90
CA MET A 262 3.71 -8.00 13.87
C MET A 262 4.57 -6.74 13.76
N LYS A 263 5.81 -6.85 13.26
CA LYS A 263 6.79 -5.76 13.22
C LYS A 263 6.94 -5.13 11.84
N VAL A 264 6.45 -5.78 10.79
CA VAL A 264 6.64 -5.33 9.41
C VAL A 264 5.29 -5.21 8.70
N LEU A 265 4.53 -6.31 8.56
CA LEU A 265 3.26 -6.28 7.82
C LEU A 265 2.22 -5.38 8.49
N ILE A 266 2.03 -5.49 9.82
CA ILE A 266 1.04 -4.67 10.51
C ILE A 266 1.38 -3.16 10.43
N PRO A 267 2.63 -2.71 10.70
CA PRO A 267 3.00 -1.30 10.49
C PRO A 267 2.92 -0.83 9.02
N LEU A 268 3.01 -1.72 8.03
CA LEU A 268 2.93 -1.33 6.61
C LEU A 268 1.60 -0.64 6.26
N HIS A 269 0.52 -0.89 7.03
CA HIS A 269 -0.77 -0.22 6.88
C HIS A 269 -0.73 1.30 7.17
N THR A 270 0.33 1.81 7.80
CA THR A 270 0.45 3.26 8.07
C THR A 270 0.92 4.05 6.85
N ALA A 271 1.55 3.40 5.87
CA ALA A 271 2.16 4.05 4.70
C ALA A 271 1.14 4.83 3.88
N LYS A 272 1.49 6.04 3.40
CA LYS A 272 0.58 6.95 2.69
C LYS A 272 -0.09 6.29 1.47
N GLY A 273 0.69 5.71 0.56
CA GLY A 273 0.23 5.01 -0.64
C GLY A 273 -0.30 3.59 -0.40
N LEU A 274 -1.02 3.35 0.71
CA LEU A 274 -1.55 2.02 1.04
C LEU A 274 -2.44 1.44 -0.07
N ALA A 275 -3.20 2.29 -0.78
CA ALA A 275 -4.12 1.87 -1.82
C ALA A 275 -3.45 1.06 -2.94
N LEU A 276 -2.19 1.34 -3.24
CA LEU A 276 -1.41 0.66 -4.27
C LEU A 276 -1.16 -0.82 -3.99
N PHE A 277 -1.09 -1.22 -2.72
CA PHE A 277 -0.65 -2.56 -2.32
C PHE A 277 -1.50 -3.22 -1.23
N HIS A 278 -2.62 -2.60 -0.86
CA HIS A 278 -3.47 -3.07 0.24
C HIS A 278 -4.01 -4.48 0.03
N ALA A 279 -4.49 -4.79 -1.18
CA ALA A 279 -5.04 -6.12 -1.46
C ALA A 279 -4.00 -7.22 -1.24
N GLN A 280 -2.76 -6.98 -1.67
CA GLN A 280 -1.64 -7.89 -1.48
C GLN A 280 -1.24 -8.00 0.01
N LEU A 281 -1.30 -6.90 0.75
CA LEU A 281 -1.02 -6.86 2.18
C LEU A 281 -2.09 -7.62 3.00
N ALA A 282 -3.37 -7.32 2.75
CA ALA A 282 -4.51 -8.00 3.37
C ALA A 282 -4.44 -9.50 3.12
N TYR A 283 -4.17 -9.92 1.87
CA TYR A 283 -3.94 -11.32 1.54
C TYR A 283 -2.83 -11.94 2.41
N CYS A 284 -1.67 -11.28 2.54
CA CYS A 284 -0.60 -11.79 3.40
C CYS A 284 -1.03 -11.93 4.87
N VAL A 285 -1.80 -10.98 5.40
CA VAL A 285 -2.32 -11.02 6.79
C VAL A 285 -3.28 -12.20 6.96
N VAL A 286 -4.27 -12.35 6.08
CA VAL A 286 -5.23 -13.46 6.10
C VAL A 286 -4.52 -14.81 6.03
N GLN A 287 -3.53 -14.98 5.14
CA GLN A 287 -2.75 -16.22 5.04
C GLN A 287 -2.01 -16.56 6.35
N PHE A 288 -1.56 -15.57 7.13
CA PHE A 288 -0.98 -15.84 8.44
C PHE A 288 -2.01 -16.36 9.44
N LEU A 289 -3.23 -15.82 9.41
CA LEU A 289 -4.31 -16.20 10.32
C LEU A 289 -4.86 -17.60 10.01
N GLU A 290 -4.97 -17.96 8.72
CA GLU A 290 -5.33 -19.33 8.31
C GLU A 290 -4.31 -20.37 8.81
N LYS A 291 -3.02 -20.01 8.89
CA LYS A 291 -1.96 -20.90 9.37
C LYS A 291 -1.92 -21.02 10.90
N ASP A 292 -2.23 -19.94 11.61
CA ASP A 292 -2.21 -19.89 13.08
C ASP A 292 -3.25 -18.89 13.62
N PRO A 293 -4.47 -19.36 13.96
CA PRO A 293 -5.55 -18.52 14.47
C PRO A 293 -5.23 -17.82 15.80
N THR A 294 -4.19 -18.25 16.52
CA THR A 294 -3.77 -17.57 17.77
C THR A 294 -3.23 -16.17 17.53
N LEU A 295 -2.88 -15.84 16.28
CA LEU A 295 -2.38 -14.53 15.86
C LEU A 295 -3.50 -13.50 15.61
N THR A 296 -4.77 -13.91 15.57
CA THR A 296 -5.86 -13.00 15.22
C THR A 296 -6.03 -11.85 16.21
N GLU A 297 -5.98 -12.14 17.52
CA GLU A 297 -6.10 -11.10 18.53
C GLU A 297 -5.01 -10.02 18.41
N PRO A 298 -3.70 -10.33 18.40
CA PRO A 298 -2.67 -9.30 18.26
C PRO A 298 -2.75 -8.56 16.93
N VAL A 299 -3.12 -9.22 15.82
CA VAL A 299 -3.31 -8.58 14.50
C VAL A 299 -4.43 -7.54 14.54
N ILE A 300 -5.63 -7.93 14.99
CA ILE A 300 -6.77 -7.01 15.07
C ILE A 300 -6.48 -5.85 16.02
N ARG A 301 -5.84 -6.10 17.17
CA ARG A 301 -5.40 -5.02 18.07
C ARG A 301 -4.39 -4.09 17.40
N GLY A 302 -3.51 -4.62 16.54
CA GLY A 302 -2.57 -3.86 15.72
C GLY A 302 -3.26 -2.96 14.70
N LEU A 303 -4.21 -3.49 13.94
CA LEU A 303 -5.01 -2.72 12.98
C LEU A 303 -5.83 -1.63 13.68
N LEU A 304 -6.49 -1.95 14.79
CA LEU A 304 -7.23 -0.97 15.60
C LEU A 304 -6.33 0.13 16.17
N LYS A 305 -5.07 -0.20 16.52
CA LYS A 305 -4.09 0.78 16.97
C LYS A 305 -3.71 1.75 15.85
N PHE A 306 -3.57 1.26 14.63
CA PHE A 306 -3.20 2.05 13.45
C PHE A 306 -4.39 2.57 12.65
N TRP A 307 -5.60 2.55 13.24
CA TRP A 307 -6.82 2.96 12.57
C TRP A 307 -6.69 4.39 11.98
N PRO A 308 -6.91 4.57 10.67
CA PRO A 308 -6.82 5.87 10.01
C PRO A 308 -7.86 6.83 10.58
N LYS A 309 -7.46 8.07 10.88
CA LYS A 309 -8.37 9.11 11.41
C LYS A 309 -8.54 10.32 10.50
N THR A 310 -7.70 10.42 9.46
CA THR A 310 -7.60 11.60 8.59
C THR A 310 -7.84 11.26 7.11
N CYS A 311 -8.01 9.98 6.77
CA CYS A 311 -8.18 9.53 5.40
C CYS A 311 -9.33 8.49 5.35
N SER A 312 -10.47 8.91 4.79
CA SER A 312 -11.68 8.07 4.71
C SER A 312 -11.50 6.87 3.77
N GLN A 313 -10.74 7.02 2.68
CA GLN A 313 -10.42 5.92 1.76
C GLN A 313 -9.70 4.79 2.51
N LYS A 314 -8.68 5.12 3.31
CA LYS A 314 -8.00 4.12 4.15
C LYS A 314 -8.92 3.50 5.21
N GLU A 315 -9.84 4.26 5.80
CA GLU A 315 -10.83 3.69 6.72
C GLU A 315 -11.71 2.64 6.01
N VAL A 316 -12.13 2.90 4.77
CA VAL A 316 -12.89 1.94 3.95
C VAL A 316 -12.06 0.69 3.66
N MET A 317 -10.77 0.84 3.37
CA MET A 317 -9.87 -0.29 3.13
C MET A 317 -9.68 -1.15 4.38
N PHE A 318 -9.43 -0.53 5.54
CA PHE A 318 -9.33 -1.23 6.84
C PHE A 318 -10.63 -1.98 7.19
N LEU A 319 -11.80 -1.39 6.91
CA LEU A 319 -13.08 -2.08 7.08
C LEU A 319 -13.18 -3.30 6.15
N GLY A 320 -12.68 -3.19 4.92
CA GLY A 320 -12.61 -4.31 3.99
C GLY A 320 -11.72 -5.45 4.47
N GLU A 321 -10.50 -5.12 4.90
CA GLU A 321 -9.56 -6.11 5.44
C GLU A 321 -10.11 -6.78 6.72
N ILE A 322 -10.76 -6.02 7.60
CA ILE A 322 -11.40 -6.59 8.79
C ILE A 322 -12.49 -7.58 8.41
N GLU A 323 -13.31 -7.29 7.40
CA GLU A 323 -14.32 -8.24 6.93
C GLU A 323 -13.67 -9.55 6.46
N GLU A 324 -12.62 -9.47 5.62
CA GLU A 324 -11.87 -10.65 5.17
C GLU A 324 -11.24 -11.44 6.33
N ILE A 325 -10.73 -10.76 7.36
CA ILE A 325 -10.21 -11.41 8.57
C ILE A 325 -11.33 -12.10 9.36
N LEU A 326 -12.51 -11.48 9.45
CA LEU A 326 -13.66 -12.04 10.14
C LEU A 326 -14.24 -13.25 9.40
N ASP A 327 -14.09 -13.36 8.08
CA ASP A 327 -14.53 -14.54 7.32
C ASP A 327 -13.77 -15.82 7.68
N VAL A 328 -12.54 -15.69 8.18
CA VAL A 328 -11.69 -16.83 8.57
C VAL A 328 -11.50 -16.96 10.09
N ILE A 329 -12.12 -16.09 10.90
CA ILE A 329 -11.92 -16.07 12.35
C ILE A 329 -12.61 -17.25 13.04
N GLU A 330 -11.94 -17.90 13.99
CA GLU A 330 -12.62 -18.86 14.86
C GLU A 330 -13.49 -18.14 15.93
N PRO A 331 -14.68 -18.67 16.29
CA PRO A 331 -15.54 -18.05 17.30
C PRO A 331 -14.86 -17.83 18.67
N THR A 332 -13.89 -18.69 19.02
CA THR A 332 -13.11 -18.55 20.26
C THR A 332 -12.18 -17.33 20.25
N GLN A 333 -11.62 -16.98 19.08
CA GLN A 333 -10.79 -15.79 18.92
C GLN A 333 -11.65 -14.54 18.81
N PHE A 334 -12.80 -14.62 18.13
CA PHE A 334 -13.76 -13.51 18.02
C PHE A 334 -14.16 -12.97 19.40
N LYS A 335 -14.43 -13.85 20.38
CA LYS A 335 -14.78 -13.45 21.75
C LYS A 335 -13.74 -12.55 22.43
N LYS A 336 -12.46 -12.65 22.05
CA LYS A 336 -11.37 -11.83 22.63
C LYS A 336 -11.30 -10.43 22.05
N ILE A 337 -11.80 -10.24 20.83
CA ILE A 337 -11.69 -8.99 20.06
C ILE A 337 -13.03 -8.25 19.87
N GLN A 338 -14.17 -8.92 20.10
CA GLN A 338 -15.50 -8.38 19.78
C GLN A 338 -15.75 -7.00 20.39
N GLU A 339 -15.43 -6.79 21.67
CA GLU A 339 -15.71 -5.50 22.32
C GLU A 339 -14.89 -4.35 21.72
N PRO A 340 -13.54 -4.41 21.63
CA PRO A 340 -12.78 -3.33 21.02
C PRO A 340 -13.09 -3.15 19.53
N LEU A 341 -13.36 -4.25 18.80
CA LEU A 341 -13.71 -4.19 17.39
C LEU A 341 -15.05 -3.46 17.18
N PHE A 342 -16.12 -3.90 17.83
CA PHE A 342 -17.44 -3.28 17.65
C PHE A 342 -17.52 -1.87 18.23
N LYS A 343 -16.67 -1.52 19.21
CA LYS A 343 -16.51 -0.11 19.61
C LYS A 343 -15.95 0.75 18.47
N GLN A 344 -15.09 0.21 17.62
CA GLN A 344 -14.59 0.90 16.44
C GLN A 344 -15.63 0.91 15.31
N ILE A 345 -16.26 -0.22 15.00
CA ILE A 345 -17.34 -0.30 14.00
C ILE A 345 -18.48 0.67 14.34
N SER A 346 -18.86 0.77 15.62
CA SER A 346 -19.86 1.73 16.12
C SER A 346 -19.52 3.17 15.76
N LYS A 347 -18.23 3.55 15.82
CA LYS A 347 -17.76 4.88 15.39
C LYS A 347 -17.79 5.05 13.86
N CYS A 348 -17.42 4.02 13.11
CA CYS A 348 -17.43 4.05 11.65
C CYS A 348 -18.85 4.17 11.10
N VAL A 349 -19.82 3.45 11.68
CA VAL A 349 -21.23 3.60 11.35
C VAL A 349 -21.72 5.02 11.65
N ALA A 350 -21.28 5.62 12.76
CA ALA A 350 -21.56 7.01 13.12
C ALA A 350 -20.76 8.07 12.36
N ASN A 351 -19.89 7.68 11.43
CA ASN A 351 -19.07 8.62 10.68
C ASN A 351 -19.96 9.40 9.69
N PRO A 352 -19.87 10.74 9.63
CA PRO A 352 -20.63 11.54 8.66
C PRO A 352 -20.26 11.26 7.20
N HIS A 353 -19.09 10.66 6.95
CA HIS A 353 -18.64 10.29 5.61
C HIS A 353 -19.37 9.02 5.13
N PHE A 354 -20.25 9.17 4.12
CA PHE A 354 -21.17 8.11 3.72
C PHE A 354 -20.48 6.80 3.32
N GLN A 355 -19.35 6.84 2.60
CA GLN A 355 -18.65 5.60 2.18
C GLN A 355 -18.13 4.78 3.37
N VAL A 356 -17.72 5.44 4.46
CA VAL A 356 -17.23 4.76 5.66
C VAL A 356 -18.41 4.12 6.41
N ALA A 357 -19.49 4.87 6.59
CA ALA A 357 -20.70 4.37 7.24
C ALA A 357 -21.33 3.21 6.45
N GLU A 358 -21.46 3.36 5.13
CA GLU A 358 -21.97 2.32 4.23
C GLU A 358 -21.11 1.04 4.31
N ARG A 359 -19.79 1.17 4.16
CA ARG A 359 -18.88 0.01 4.20
C ARG A 359 -18.96 -0.74 5.53
N ALA A 360 -19.10 -0.02 6.64
CA ALA A 360 -19.26 -0.61 7.98
C ALA A 360 -20.62 -1.30 8.16
N LEU A 361 -21.70 -0.74 7.59
CA LEU A 361 -23.04 -1.34 7.64
C LEU A 361 -23.15 -2.60 6.79
N TYR A 362 -22.33 -2.76 5.74
CA TYR A 362 -22.29 -3.98 4.94
C TYR A 362 -21.77 -5.22 5.66
N PHE A 363 -21.19 -5.08 6.85
CA PHE A 363 -20.85 -6.24 7.69
C PHE A 363 -22.09 -7.08 8.04
N TRP A 364 -23.27 -6.46 8.08
CA TRP A 364 -24.55 -7.16 8.30
C TRP A 364 -25.08 -7.89 7.06
N ASN A 365 -24.42 -7.79 5.90
CA ASN A 365 -24.77 -8.60 4.73
C ASN A 365 -23.99 -9.93 4.70
N ASN A 366 -22.96 -10.05 5.53
CA ASN A 366 -22.13 -11.24 5.60
C ASN A 366 -22.74 -12.24 6.58
N GLU A 367 -23.16 -13.41 6.07
CA GLU A 367 -23.83 -14.44 6.87
C GLU A 367 -22.96 -14.96 8.02
N TYR A 368 -21.65 -15.10 7.81
CA TYR A 368 -20.76 -15.60 8.84
C TYR A 368 -20.59 -14.57 9.97
N ILE A 369 -20.38 -13.29 9.63
CA ILE A 369 -20.32 -12.22 10.62
C ILE A 369 -21.64 -12.09 11.40
N LEU A 370 -22.79 -12.19 10.71
CA LEU A 370 -24.10 -12.21 11.35
C LEU A 370 -24.21 -13.34 12.39
N SER A 371 -23.76 -14.55 12.05
CA SER A 371 -23.79 -15.69 12.98
C SER A 371 -22.93 -15.44 14.23
N LEU A 372 -21.75 -14.85 14.07
CA LEU A 372 -20.87 -14.47 15.19
C LEU A 372 -21.52 -13.39 16.08
N ILE A 373 -22.24 -12.43 15.47
CA ILE A 373 -22.97 -11.40 16.20
C ILE A 373 -24.13 -12.01 16.99
N GLU A 374 -24.90 -12.93 16.39
CA GLU A 374 -26.02 -13.60 17.02
C GLU A 374 -25.59 -14.38 18.28
N GLU A 375 -24.51 -15.16 18.17
CA GLU A 375 -23.95 -15.91 19.31
C GLU A 375 -23.44 -15.02 20.46
N ASN A 376 -23.15 -13.75 20.19
CA ASN A 376 -22.55 -12.82 21.15
C ASN A 376 -23.37 -11.51 21.29
N ILE A 377 -24.67 -11.58 21.03
CA ILE A 377 -25.55 -10.42 20.95
C ILE A 377 -25.56 -9.58 22.23
N ASP A 378 -25.44 -10.22 23.39
CA ASP A 378 -25.43 -9.59 24.72
C ASP A 378 -24.28 -8.60 24.91
N LYS A 379 -23.19 -8.75 24.14
CA LYS A 379 -22.03 -7.85 24.17
C LYS A 379 -22.03 -6.88 23.01
N VAL A 380 -22.39 -7.35 21.81
CA VAL A 380 -22.34 -6.54 20.58
C VAL A 380 -23.47 -5.50 20.55
N LEU A 381 -24.70 -5.90 20.86
CA LEU A 381 -25.88 -5.02 20.73
C LEU A 381 -25.76 -3.75 21.60
N PRO A 382 -25.40 -3.81 22.91
CA PRO A 382 -25.25 -2.60 23.72
C PRO A 382 -24.23 -1.59 23.17
N ILE A 383 -23.16 -2.08 22.51
CA ILE A 383 -22.10 -1.23 21.95
C ILE A 383 -22.58 -0.53 20.67
N MET A 384 -23.32 -1.24 19.82
CA MET A 384 -23.78 -0.73 18.53
C MET A 384 -25.05 0.13 18.62
N PHE A 385 -25.92 -0.17 19.60
CA PHE A 385 -27.28 0.38 19.68
C PHE A 385 -27.31 1.91 19.66
N SER A 386 -26.53 2.56 20.53
CA SER A 386 -26.53 4.02 20.69
C SER A 386 -26.21 4.75 19.37
N SER A 387 -25.18 4.29 18.66
CA SER A 387 -24.77 4.86 17.37
C SER A 387 -25.86 4.66 16.32
N LEU A 388 -26.31 3.42 16.10
CA LEU A 388 -27.34 3.09 15.11
C LEU A 388 -28.64 3.88 15.37
N TYR A 389 -29.11 3.93 16.61
CA TYR A 389 -30.35 4.61 16.97
C TYR A 389 -30.28 6.13 16.82
N ARG A 390 -29.08 6.73 16.95
CA ARG A 390 -28.86 8.16 16.68
C ARG A 390 -28.89 8.44 15.18
N ILE A 391 -28.14 7.66 14.40
CA ILE A 391 -27.94 7.87 12.96
C ILE A 391 -29.25 7.68 12.19
N SER A 392 -30.13 6.76 12.62
CA SER A 392 -31.44 6.55 11.99
C SER A 392 -32.35 7.78 12.02
N LYS A 393 -32.06 8.78 12.87
CA LYS A 393 -32.84 10.01 13.01
C LYS A 393 -32.12 11.26 12.49
N GLU A 394 -30.80 11.27 12.53
CA GLU A 394 -29.99 12.50 12.40
C GLU A 394 -29.06 12.50 11.18
N HIS A 395 -28.92 11.38 10.45
CA HIS A 395 -28.01 11.30 9.32
C HIS A 395 -28.55 12.01 8.06
N TRP A 396 -27.69 12.76 7.37
CA TRP A 396 -28.07 13.57 6.21
C TRP A 396 -28.37 12.74 4.95
N ASN A 397 -27.70 11.59 4.80
CA ASN A 397 -27.86 10.70 3.65
C ASN A 397 -28.98 9.67 3.92
N PRO A 398 -30.08 9.68 3.13
CA PRO A 398 -31.21 8.78 3.34
C PRO A 398 -30.89 7.30 3.08
N THR A 399 -29.92 6.99 2.21
CA THR A 399 -29.50 5.60 1.95
C THR A 399 -28.88 4.98 3.20
N ILE A 400 -28.02 5.73 3.89
CA ILE A 400 -27.42 5.29 5.17
C ILE A 400 -28.51 5.09 6.22
N VAL A 401 -29.48 6.00 6.29
CA VAL A 401 -30.63 5.88 7.19
C VAL A 401 -31.39 4.57 6.93
N ALA A 402 -31.67 4.23 5.66
CA ALA A 402 -32.34 2.99 5.29
C ALA A 402 -31.52 1.73 5.67
N LEU A 403 -30.21 1.73 5.41
CA LEU A 403 -29.31 0.64 5.83
C LEU A 403 -29.31 0.46 7.35
N VAL A 404 -29.25 1.56 8.10
CA VAL A 404 -29.31 1.53 9.58
C VAL A 404 -30.66 0.96 10.06
N TYR A 405 -31.78 1.31 9.43
CA TYR A 405 -33.08 0.72 9.78
C TYR A 405 -33.11 -0.80 9.56
N ASN A 406 -32.53 -1.28 8.44
CA ASN A 406 -32.41 -2.72 8.19
C ASN A 406 -31.57 -3.39 9.28
N VAL A 407 -30.41 -2.82 9.63
CA VAL A 407 -29.54 -3.34 10.70
C VAL A 407 -30.25 -3.34 12.06
N LEU A 408 -30.95 -2.26 12.42
CA LEU A 408 -31.72 -2.18 13.67
C LEU A 408 -32.83 -3.26 13.71
N LYS A 409 -33.50 -3.51 12.59
CA LYS A 409 -34.51 -4.55 12.48
C LYS A 409 -33.90 -5.94 12.71
N THR A 410 -32.78 -6.25 12.03
CA THR A 410 -32.06 -7.52 12.22
C THR A 410 -31.63 -7.72 13.68
N LEU A 411 -31.09 -6.68 14.33
CA LEU A 411 -30.69 -6.76 15.74
C LEU A 411 -31.88 -6.96 16.70
N MET A 412 -33.03 -6.36 16.38
CA MET A 412 -34.28 -6.55 17.14
C MET A 412 -34.83 -7.99 16.99
N GLU A 413 -34.70 -8.57 15.80
CA GLU A 413 -35.09 -9.97 15.54
C GLU A 413 -34.20 -10.97 16.30
N MET A 414 -32.91 -10.65 16.48
CA MET A 414 -31.97 -11.48 17.25
C MET A 414 -32.25 -11.49 18.75
N ASN A 415 -32.52 -10.32 19.37
CA ASN A 415 -32.87 -10.24 20.79
C ASN A 415 -33.78 -9.03 21.08
N CYS A 416 -35.09 -9.24 20.98
CA CYS A 416 -36.09 -8.19 21.18
C CYS A 416 -36.09 -7.63 22.62
N THR A 417 -35.90 -8.50 23.62
CA THR A 417 -35.93 -8.10 25.04
C THR A 417 -34.81 -7.12 25.37
N LEU A 418 -33.57 -7.44 24.98
CA LEU A 418 -32.42 -6.56 25.18
C LEU A 418 -32.56 -5.26 24.36
N PHE A 419 -33.12 -5.34 23.15
CA PHE A 419 -33.36 -4.18 22.31
C PHE A 419 -34.32 -3.16 22.96
N ASP A 420 -35.41 -3.63 23.56
CA ASP A 420 -36.40 -2.78 24.25
C ASP A 420 -35.82 -2.15 25.54
N GLU A 421 -35.02 -2.91 26.29
CA GLU A 421 -34.30 -2.42 27.47
C GLU A 421 -33.33 -1.30 27.08
N LEU A 422 -32.51 -1.50 26.04
CA LEU A 422 -31.57 -0.50 25.53
C LEU A 422 -32.28 0.73 24.98
N THR A 423 -33.42 0.56 24.31
CA THR A 423 -34.26 1.68 23.84
C THR A 423 -34.75 2.53 25.00
N SER A 424 -35.18 1.90 26.09
CA SER A 424 -35.65 2.58 27.29
C SER A 424 -34.51 3.30 28.02
N SER A 425 -33.36 2.63 28.20
CA SER A 425 -32.16 3.23 28.78
C SER A 425 -31.68 4.43 27.97
N TYR A 426 -31.60 4.31 26.65
CA TYR A 426 -31.14 5.39 25.76
C TYR A 426 -32.03 6.64 25.86
N LYS A 427 -33.36 6.47 25.93
CA LYS A 427 -34.29 7.58 26.12
C LYS A 427 -34.08 8.26 27.48
N ALA A 428 -33.89 7.48 28.54
CA ALA A 428 -33.64 8.01 29.89
C ALA A 428 -32.30 8.76 29.96
N ASP A 429 -31.24 8.21 29.37
CA ASP A 429 -29.92 8.85 29.30
C ASP A 429 -29.96 10.15 28.51
N ARG A 430 -30.64 10.19 27.36
CA ARG A 430 -30.79 11.42 26.55
C ARG A 430 -31.57 12.51 27.30
N GLN A 431 -32.59 12.16 28.09
CA GLN A 431 -33.29 13.11 28.94
C GLN A 431 -32.38 13.63 30.06
N ARG A 432 -31.57 12.75 30.65
CA ARG A 432 -30.60 13.12 31.70
C ARG A 432 -29.51 14.04 31.17
N GLU A 433 -28.99 13.77 29.97
CA GLU A 433 -28.01 14.64 29.30
C GLU A 433 -28.58 16.01 28.99
N LYS A 434 -29.81 16.07 28.44
CA LYS A 434 -30.50 17.34 28.18
C LYS A 434 -30.71 18.17 29.46
N LYS A 435 -31.05 17.52 30.58
CA LYS A 435 -31.17 18.19 31.88
C LYS A 435 -29.82 18.72 32.38
N LYS A 436 -28.75 17.93 32.28
CA LYS A 436 -27.39 18.37 32.64
C LYS A 436 -26.91 19.55 31.78
N GLU A 437 -27.25 19.56 30.50
CA GLU A 437 -26.94 20.66 29.59
C GLU A 437 -27.69 21.95 29.99
N GLN A 438 -28.97 21.84 30.33
CA GLN A 438 -29.75 22.97 30.87
C GLN A 438 -29.16 23.49 32.18
N GLU A 439 -28.81 22.61 33.11
CA GLU A 439 -28.17 22.98 34.38
C GLU A 439 -26.82 23.69 34.13
N ARG A 440 -26.04 23.22 33.17
CA ARG A 440 -24.77 23.84 32.76
C ARG A 440 -24.99 25.24 32.18
N ASP A 441 -25.98 25.40 31.31
CA ASP A 441 -26.31 26.70 30.70
C ASP A 441 -26.83 27.70 31.75
N GLU A 442 -27.61 27.25 32.72
CA GLU A 442 -28.05 28.06 33.86
C GLU A 442 -26.87 28.49 34.74
N LEU A 443 -25.91 27.60 34.99
CA LEU A 443 -24.69 27.94 35.74
C LEU A 443 -23.85 28.98 34.99
N TRP A 444 -23.70 28.85 33.66
CA TRP A 444 -23.00 29.85 32.85
C TRP A 444 -23.71 31.21 32.87
N LYS A 445 -25.05 31.24 32.75
CA LYS A 445 -25.82 32.49 32.87
C LYS A 445 -25.65 33.16 34.23
N LYS A 446 -25.71 32.38 35.32
CA LYS A 446 -25.46 32.91 36.68
C LYS A 446 -24.04 33.48 36.82
N LEU A 447 -23.04 32.86 36.20
CA LEU A 447 -21.67 33.38 36.20
C LEU A 447 -21.59 34.73 35.47
N ASP A 448 -22.25 34.86 34.32
CA ASP A 448 -22.30 36.12 33.57
C ASP A 448 -23.03 37.23 34.34
N GLU A 449 -24.14 36.90 35.00
CA GLU A 449 -24.88 37.82 35.87
C GLU A 449 -24.02 38.30 37.05
N LEU A 450 -23.28 37.39 37.70
CA LEU A 450 -22.35 37.74 38.78
C LEU A 450 -21.19 38.62 38.27
N ARG A 451 -20.67 38.36 37.07
CA ARG A 451 -19.63 39.20 36.43
C ARG A 451 -20.14 40.61 36.14
N LEU A 452 -21.36 40.74 35.61
CA LEU A 452 -22.00 42.03 35.33
C LEU A 452 -22.27 42.81 36.62
N SER A 453 -22.80 42.13 37.64
CA SER A 453 -23.04 42.70 38.97
C SER A 453 -21.75 43.19 39.64
N ASN A 454 -20.68 42.41 39.58
CA ASN A 454 -19.39 42.79 40.16
C ASN A 454 -18.76 43.98 39.39
N THR A 455 -18.92 44.04 38.07
CA THR A 455 -18.48 45.18 37.25
C THR A 455 -19.28 46.45 37.59
N ALA A 456 -20.60 46.33 37.80
CA ALA A 456 -21.46 47.42 38.23
C ALA A 456 -21.14 47.92 39.66
N LEU A 457 -20.80 47.00 40.57
CA LEU A 457 -20.36 47.35 41.94
C LEU A 457 -19.01 48.07 41.95
N VAL A 458 -18.06 47.67 41.09
CA VAL A 458 -16.77 48.38 40.93
C VAL A 458 -16.99 49.77 40.33
N GLN A 459 -17.89 49.93 39.36
CA GLN A 459 -18.25 51.24 38.82
C GLN A 459 -18.95 52.14 39.86
N ASN A 460 -19.88 51.62 40.65
CA ASN A 460 -20.56 52.39 41.71
C ASN A 460 -19.61 52.78 42.86
N ASN A 461 -18.68 51.91 43.26
CA ASN A 461 -17.66 52.25 44.27
C ASN A 461 -16.64 53.30 43.77
N SER A 462 -16.45 53.44 42.45
CA SER A 462 -15.64 54.53 41.87
C SER A 462 -16.34 55.90 41.93
N HIS A 463 -17.69 55.93 41.94
CA HIS A 463 -18.47 57.16 42.06
C HIS A 463 -18.72 57.56 43.53
N GLY A 464 -18.79 56.61 44.47
CA GLY A 464 -18.95 56.88 45.91
C GLY A 464 -17.70 57.45 46.61
N ARG A 465 -16.51 57.34 46.03
CA ARG A 465 -15.25 57.85 46.60
C ARG A 465 -14.96 59.34 46.33
N LYS A 466 -15.85 60.07 45.64
CA LYS A 466 -15.66 61.50 45.35
C LYS A 466 -16.28 62.48 46.36
N ASN A 467 -16.96 62.01 47.41
CA ASN A 467 -17.72 62.88 48.34
C ASN A 467 -17.26 62.84 49.81
N THR A 468 -15.96 62.77 50.09
CA THR A 468 -15.41 63.06 51.42
C THR A 468 -14.04 63.74 51.28
N ASN A 469 -14.05 65.06 51.14
CA ASN A 469 -13.04 66.01 51.64
C ASN A 469 -13.24 67.39 51.01
N TYR A 470 -14.10 68.24 51.60
CA TYR A 470 -13.96 69.69 51.52
C TYR A 470 -14.71 70.33 52.70
N THR A 471 -14.05 70.44 53.85
CA THR A 471 -14.28 71.51 54.82
C THR A 471 -12.93 72.04 55.29
N SER A 472 -12.46 73.08 54.61
CA SER A 472 -11.66 74.16 55.18
C SER A 472 -11.69 75.32 54.20
N ALA A 473 -12.59 76.27 54.47
CA ALA A 473 -12.55 77.60 53.93
C ALA A 473 -11.72 78.48 54.89
N VAL A 474 -10.89 79.30 54.28
CA VAL A 474 -9.98 80.29 54.86
C VAL A 474 -10.76 81.42 55.55
N TYR A 475 -10.47 81.71 56.81
CA TYR A 475 -9.98 82.99 57.38
C TYR A 475 -9.95 82.95 58.90
#